data_AF-A0A2X2JL22-F1
#
_entry.id   AF-A0A2X2JL22-F1
#
_cell.length_a   1.000
_cell.length_b   1.000
_cell.length_c   1.000
_cell.angle_alpha   90.00
_cell.angle_beta   90.00
_cell.angle_gamma   90.00
#
_symmetry.space_group_name_H-M   'P 1'
#
loop_
_entity.id
_entity.type
_entity.pdbx_description
1 polymer ?
#
loop_
_entity_poly.entity_id
_entity_poly.type
_entity_poly.pdbx_seq_one_letter_code
_entity_poly.pdbx_strand_id
1 'polypeptide(L)'
;MKNGLPIYVSNSGYAGDDSISLVKKNRDNRLQLFMKAPGELSYTNQISSTGAVQTEPRPDIIGLAETRYVTGYAVKKGMSYLFAQAEGQTGTTGSIIFRAVEAYLNYIEASYLAKGMIDAKANSYWTKIRERAGVNTDFMATVNATDMQKEAQGDFAAYSAGQLLSDKLLYNIRRERRLELVAEGFRFNDLRRWRALDQLASNPYIIEGMRLWGPMQDWYKDKGVSTLIVPGTAGKTANVSSPQESQYLRPYRINLSANNLVLKGYSWTSAHYLSPIAISHLSITSTDGSPAGSIIYQNPNWPLVANQGANQ
;
A
#
# COMPACT_ATOMS: atom_id res chain seq x y z
N MET A 1 -11.18 11.06 4.44
CA MET A 1 -10.97 12.51 4.68
C MET A 1 -10.97 12.78 6.18
N LYS A 2 -10.62 13.99 6.68
CA LYS A 2 -10.73 14.33 8.12
C LYS A 2 -12.16 14.20 8.62
N ASN A 3 -13.14 14.57 7.79
CA ASN A 3 -14.58 14.39 8.07
C ASN A 3 -15.07 12.93 7.89
N GLY A 4 -14.18 11.97 7.65
CA GLY A 4 -14.51 10.55 7.43
C GLY A 4 -14.89 10.19 5.99
N LEU A 5 -15.38 11.12 5.19
CA LEU A 5 -15.90 10.80 3.84
C LEU A 5 -14.81 10.26 2.89
N PRO A 6 -15.15 9.35 1.95
CA PRO A 6 -14.29 9.01 0.82
C PRO A 6 -14.00 10.22 -0.09
N ILE A 7 -12.86 10.22 -0.78
CA ILE A 7 -12.40 11.39 -1.57
C ILE A 7 -13.32 11.74 -2.75
N TYR A 8 -14.02 10.75 -3.31
CA TYR A 8 -14.90 10.89 -4.47
C TYR A 8 -16.31 11.40 -4.11
N VAL A 9 -16.60 11.60 -2.83
CA VAL A 9 -17.91 12.08 -2.37
C VAL A 9 -17.94 13.59 -2.47
N SER A 10 -19.03 14.15 -3.00
CA SER A 10 -19.25 15.60 -3.01
C SER A 10 -19.16 16.15 -1.59
N ASN A 11 -18.52 17.30 -1.40
CA ASN A 11 -18.26 17.91 -0.08
C ASN A 11 -17.34 17.08 0.85
N SER A 12 -16.60 16.10 0.32
CA SER A 12 -15.53 15.43 1.07
C SER A 12 -14.43 16.42 1.51
N GLY A 13 -14.28 17.53 0.78
CA GLY A 13 -13.27 18.56 1.01
C GLY A 13 -11.90 18.19 0.43
N TYR A 14 -11.85 17.20 -0.48
CA TYR A 14 -10.61 16.75 -1.10
C TYR A 14 -10.07 17.83 -2.04
N ALA A 15 -8.82 18.23 -1.83
CA ALA A 15 -8.21 19.34 -2.56
C ALA A 15 -7.53 18.92 -3.88
N GLY A 16 -7.72 17.67 -4.31
CA GLY A 16 -7.08 17.10 -5.49
C GLY A 16 -5.67 16.58 -5.25
N ASP A 17 -4.97 16.28 -6.34
CA ASP A 17 -3.65 15.65 -6.39
C ASP A 17 -2.65 16.36 -7.31
N ASP A 18 -2.93 17.62 -7.68
CA ASP A 18 -2.01 18.45 -8.48
C ASP A 18 -0.68 18.76 -7.75
N SER A 19 -0.61 18.50 -6.44
CA SER A 19 0.63 18.42 -5.68
C SER A 19 0.49 17.47 -4.49
N ILE A 20 1.61 16.96 -3.98
CA ILE A 20 1.63 16.07 -2.79
C ILE A 20 1.03 16.78 -1.56
N SER A 21 1.23 18.08 -1.41
CA SER A 21 0.65 18.85 -0.31
C SER A 21 -0.87 18.96 -0.41
N LEU A 22 -1.43 19.08 -1.63
CA LEU A 22 -2.88 19.03 -1.85
C LEU A 22 -3.46 17.64 -1.57
N VAL A 23 -2.74 16.57 -1.93
CA VAL A 23 -3.14 15.19 -1.59
C VAL A 23 -3.40 15.05 -0.10
N LYS A 24 -2.62 15.75 0.74
CA LYS A 24 -2.74 15.77 2.21
C LYS A 24 -3.78 16.75 2.75
N LYS A 25 -4.12 17.81 2.04
CA LYS A 25 -5.06 18.83 2.56
C LYS A 25 -6.41 18.22 2.92
N ASN A 26 -6.91 18.55 4.12
CA ASN A 26 -8.18 18.06 4.70
C ASN A 26 -8.30 16.53 4.85
N ARG A 27 -7.22 15.76 4.70
CA ARG A 27 -7.25 14.30 4.83
C ARG A 27 -7.25 13.86 6.29
N ASP A 28 -7.45 12.56 6.47
CA ASP A 28 -7.24 11.85 7.74
C ASP A 28 -5.88 12.24 8.36
N ASN A 29 -5.81 12.52 9.67
CA ASN A 29 -4.54 12.95 10.27
C ASN A 29 -3.47 11.86 10.23
N ARG A 30 -3.85 10.59 10.10
CA ARG A 30 -2.89 9.51 9.87
C ARG A 30 -2.11 9.72 8.58
N LEU A 31 -2.75 10.20 7.50
CA LEU A 31 -2.00 10.54 6.29
C LEU A 31 -1.05 11.73 6.52
N GLN A 32 -1.43 12.68 7.39
CA GLN A 32 -0.53 13.78 7.77
C GLN A 32 0.74 13.28 8.43
N LEU A 33 0.59 12.30 9.31
CA LEU A 33 1.67 11.73 10.10
C LEU A 33 2.50 10.69 9.33
N PHE A 34 1.89 9.95 8.41
CA PHE A 34 2.49 8.73 7.85
C PHE A 34 3.04 8.90 6.44
N MET A 35 2.78 10.01 5.76
CA MET A 35 3.32 10.31 4.44
C MET A 35 4.07 11.64 4.47
N LYS A 36 5.26 11.67 3.87
CA LYS A 36 6.04 12.91 3.73
C LYS A 36 5.43 13.81 2.65
N ALA A 37 5.65 15.11 2.75
CA ALA A 37 5.33 16.06 1.68
C ALA A 37 6.40 17.15 1.56
N PRO A 38 6.66 17.67 0.35
CA PRO A 38 7.65 18.72 0.16
C PRO A 38 7.40 19.93 1.05
N GLY A 39 8.46 20.43 1.68
CA GLY A 39 8.41 21.58 2.60
C GLY A 39 8.10 21.22 4.06
N GLU A 40 7.73 19.98 4.37
CA GLU A 40 7.59 19.55 5.77
C GLU A 40 8.94 19.46 6.46
N LEU A 41 8.98 19.71 7.77
CA LEU A 41 10.19 19.53 8.57
C LEU A 41 10.70 18.08 8.49
N SER A 42 11.95 17.90 8.07
CA SER A 42 12.61 16.59 8.05
C SER A 42 13.17 16.23 9.43
N TYR A 43 13.82 17.19 10.09
CA TYR A 43 14.50 16.98 11.37
C TYR A 43 14.24 18.10 12.36
N THR A 44 14.10 17.77 13.64
CA THR A 44 13.84 18.75 14.72
C THR A 44 15.12 19.33 15.31
N ASN A 45 16.27 18.71 15.08
CA ASN A 45 17.55 19.08 15.70
C ASN A 45 18.67 19.39 14.68
N GLN A 46 18.33 19.55 13.41
CA GLN A 46 19.29 19.87 12.34
C GLN A 46 18.95 21.22 11.72
N ILE A 47 19.90 22.14 11.81
CA ILE A 47 19.82 23.47 11.22
C ILE A 47 21.03 23.62 10.30
N SER A 48 20.81 24.15 9.10
CA SER A 48 21.89 24.46 8.16
C SER A 48 22.80 25.57 8.71
N SER A 49 23.98 25.73 8.11
CA SER A 49 24.92 26.80 8.48
C SER A 49 24.36 28.22 8.34
N THR A 50 23.27 28.39 7.58
CA THR A 50 22.56 29.67 7.40
C THR A 50 21.37 29.85 8.35
N GLY A 51 21.16 28.94 9.30
CA GLY A 51 20.04 29.01 10.25
C GLY A 51 18.72 28.45 9.72
N ALA A 52 18.67 27.96 8.47
CA ALA A 52 17.45 27.36 7.91
C ALA A 52 17.26 25.92 8.38
N VAL A 53 16.02 25.56 8.73
CA VAL A 53 15.62 24.19 9.04
C VAL A 53 15.63 23.32 7.78
N GLN A 54 15.96 22.04 7.94
CA GLN A 54 15.87 21.09 6.83
C GLN A 54 14.43 20.66 6.58
N THR A 55 14.00 20.76 5.33
CA THR A 55 12.67 20.37 4.89
C THR A 55 12.74 19.29 3.83
N GLU A 56 11.67 18.52 3.74
CA GLU A 56 11.51 17.45 2.77
C GLU A 56 11.58 18.05 1.36
N PRO A 57 12.48 17.55 0.49
CA PRO A 57 12.59 18.04 -0.86
C PRO A 57 11.39 17.61 -1.72
N ARG A 58 11.36 18.10 -2.95
CA ARG A 58 10.52 17.47 -3.98
C ARG A 58 11.00 16.04 -4.18
N PRO A 59 10.09 15.07 -4.41
CA PRO A 59 10.49 13.67 -4.60
C PRO A 59 11.40 13.54 -5.81
N ASP A 60 12.60 13.02 -5.62
CA ASP A 60 13.45 12.64 -6.74
C ASP A 60 12.98 11.28 -7.27
N ILE A 61 12.34 11.27 -8.45
CA ILE A 61 11.82 10.05 -9.08
C ILE A 61 12.77 9.49 -10.16
N ILE A 62 13.76 10.29 -10.60
CA ILE A 62 14.67 9.95 -11.70
C ILE A 62 16.14 9.79 -11.28
N GLY A 63 16.45 10.05 -10.01
CA GLY A 63 17.77 9.85 -9.42
C GLY A 63 18.15 8.39 -9.20
N LEU A 64 19.07 8.18 -8.26
CA LEU A 64 19.66 6.87 -7.95
C LEU A 64 18.61 5.85 -7.53
N ALA A 65 18.77 4.60 -7.96
CA ALA A 65 17.79 3.55 -7.72
C ALA A 65 17.57 3.25 -6.23
N GLU A 66 18.61 3.47 -5.43
CA GLU A 66 18.69 3.21 -4.00
C GLU A 66 17.94 4.24 -3.15
N THR A 67 17.75 5.46 -3.67
CA THR A 67 17.22 6.60 -2.89
C THR A 67 16.02 7.28 -3.51
N ARG A 68 15.70 6.99 -4.78
CA ARG A 68 14.58 7.62 -5.48
C ARG A 68 13.21 7.21 -4.93
N TYR A 69 12.26 8.10 -5.10
CA TYR A 69 10.87 7.97 -4.69
C TYR A 69 10.12 7.26 -5.82
N VAL A 70 10.21 5.93 -5.89
CA VAL A 70 9.70 5.12 -7.02
C VAL A 70 8.27 5.47 -7.44
N THR A 71 7.39 5.80 -6.47
CA THR A 71 6.00 6.20 -6.74
C THR A 71 5.76 7.71 -6.62
N GLY A 72 6.78 8.51 -6.30
CA GLY A 72 6.65 9.92 -5.94
C GLY A 72 6.13 10.17 -4.52
N TYR A 73 5.69 9.14 -3.80
CA TYR A 73 5.30 9.23 -2.39
C TYR A 73 6.34 8.55 -1.49
N ALA A 74 6.54 9.08 -0.29
CA ALA A 74 7.39 8.47 0.73
C ALA A 74 6.65 8.25 2.05
N VAL A 75 6.94 7.10 2.66
CA VAL A 75 6.50 6.79 4.02
C VAL A 75 7.26 7.67 5.03
N LYS A 76 6.56 8.13 6.05
CA LYS A 76 7.08 8.89 7.20
C LYS A 76 7.01 8.11 8.51
N LYS A 77 6.01 7.22 8.63
CA LYS A 77 5.77 6.45 9.84
C LYS A 77 6.99 5.58 10.17
N GLY A 78 7.39 5.60 11.45
CA GLY A 78 8.55 4.85 11.94
C GLY A 78 9.91 5.53 11.69
N MET A 79 9.95 6.62 10.91
CA MET A 79 11.18 7.40 10.72
C MET A 79 11.43 8.35 11.90
N SER A 80 12.70 8.55 12.21
CA SER A 80 13.13 9.48 13.26
C SER A 80 13.16 10.93 12.76
N TYR A 81 12.84 11.87 13.64
CA TYR A 81 13.07 13.30 13.42
C TYR A 81 14.45 13.77 13.90
N LEU A 82 15.26 12.88 14.46
CA LEU A 82 16.62 13.19 14.88
C LEU A 82 17.58 12.82 13.76
N PHE A 83 18.34 13.81 13.27
CA PHE A 83 19.24 13.64 12.13
C PHE A 83 20.23 12.48 12.31
N ALA A 84 20.86 12.40 13.49
CA ALA A 84 21.80 11.33 13.85
C ALA A 84 21.17 9.92 13.93
N GLN A 85 19.83 9.79 13.85
CA GLN A 85 19.11 8.52 13.83
C GLN A 85 18.49 8.22 12.45
N ALA A 86 18.63 9.14 11.50
CA ALA A 86 18.02 9.08 10.18
C ALA A 86 19.07 9.05 9.05
N GLU A 87 20.28 9.55 9.29
CA GLU A 87 21.39 9.52 8.34
C GLU A 87 22.29 8.30 8.57
N GLY A 88 22.60 7.55 7.51
CA GLY A 88 23.55 6.44 7.54
C GLY A 88 22.99 5.08 7.98
N GLN A 89 23.87 4.07 8.05
CA GLN A 89 23.52 2.66 8.33
C GLN A 89 23.21 2.37 9.82
N THR A 90 23.09 3.40 10.67
CA THR A 90 22.96 3.24 12.11
C THR A 90 21.90 4.16 12.69
N GLY A 91 20.86 3.58 13.27
CA GLY A 91 19.83 4.28 14.05
C GLY A 91 19.13 3.30 14.98
N THR A 92 18.65 3.79 16.11
CA THR A 92 17.89 3.03 17.09
C THR A 92 16.46 3.52 17.09
N THR A 93 15.53 2.65 16.72
CA THR A 93 14.10 2.94 16.77
C THR A 93 13.35 1.78 17.42
N GLY A 94 12.26 2.11 18.14
CA GLY A 94 11.40 1.09 18.73
C GLY A 94 10.60 0.37 17.66
N SER A 95 10.74 -0.95 17.56
CA SER A 95 9.89 -1.78 16.71
C SER A 95 8.68 -2.27 17.51
N ILE A 96 7.50 -1.75 17.20
CA ILE A 96 6.26 -2.12 17.87
C ILE A 96 5.77 -3.44 17.26
N ILE A 97 5.82 -4.53 18.04
CA ILE A 97 5.31 -5.84 17.61
C ILE A 97 3.81 -5.98 17.91
N PHE A 98 3.36 -5.52 19.08
CA PHE A 98 1.96 -5.54 19.48
C PHE A 98 1.55 -4.19 20.05
N ARG A 99 0.34 -3.73 19.71
CA ARG A 99 -0.25 -2.52 20.28
C ARG A 99 -1.75 -2.65 20.47
N ALA A 100 -2.28 -2.00 21.49
CA ALA A 100 -3.68 -2.13 21.92
C ALA A 100 -4.71 -1.93 20.79
N VAL A 101 -4.41 -1.01 19.86
CA VAL A 101 -5.31 -0.72 18.72
C VAL A 101 -5.43 -1.91 17.76
N GLU A 102 -4.40 -2.75 17.61
CA GLU A 102 -4.55 -3.98 16.82
C GLU A 102 -5.56 -4.93 17.47
N ALA A 103 -5.51 -5.09 18.80
CA ALA A 103 -6.49 -5.91 19.54
C ALA A 103 -7.91 -5.35 19.40
N TYR A 104 -8.08 -4.03 19.37
CA TYR A 104 -9.37 -3.38 19.10
C TYR A 104 -9.88 -3.70 17.71
N LEU A 105 -9.04 -3.60 16.68
CA LEU A 105 -9.37 -3.95 15.31
C LEU A 105 -9.70 -5.44 15.15
N ASN A 106 -8.94 -6.31 15.82
CA ASN A 106 -9.19 -7.76 15.85
C ASN A 106 -10.56 -8.06 16.47
N TYR A 107 -10.91 -7.41 17.59
CA TYR A 107 -12.23 -7.55 18.20
C TYR A 107 -13.34 -7.05 17.28
N ILE A 108 -13.18 -5.86 16.66
CA ILE A 108 -14.19 -5.30 15.74
C ILE A 108 -14.48 -6.28 14.60
N GLU A 109 -13.44 -6.77 13.93
CA GLU A 109 -13.59 -7.70 12.81
C GLU A 109 -14.19 -9.04 13.25
N ALA A 110 -13.64 -9.67 14.30
CA ALA A 110 -14.12 -10.97 14.77
C ALA A 110 -15.55 -10.91 15.30
N SER A 111 -15.90 -9.88 16.08
CA SER A 111 -17.25 -9.70 16.61
C SER A 111 -18.27 -9.46 15.51
N TYR A 112 -17.91 -8.67 14.49
CA TYR A 112 -18.77 -8.41 13.35
C TYR A 112 -19.00 -9.67 12.51
N LEU A 113 -17.95 -10.43 12.20
CA LEU A 113 -18.09 -11.69 11.45
C LEU A 113 -18.92 -12.74 12.21
N ALA A 114 -18.83 -12.77 13.54
CA ALA A 114 -19.59 -13.71 14.36
C ALA A 114 -21.07 -13.34 14.50
N LYS A 115 -21.39 -12.04 14.54
CA LYS A 115 -22.75 -11.55 14.89
C LYS A 115 -23.50 -10.89 13.75
N GLY A 116 -22.82 -10.48 12.69
CA GLY A 116 -23.38 -9.69 11.58
C GLY A 116 -23.73 -8.24 11.95
N MET A 117 -23.30 -7.74 13.12
CA MET A 117 -23.59 -6.37 13.58
C MET A 117 -22.46 -5.81 14.44
N ILE A 118 -22.36 -4.49 14.50
CA ILE A 118 -21.43 -3.80 15.41
C ILE A 118 -22.04 -3.79 16.82
N ASP A 119 -21.46 -4.54 17.73
CA ASP A 119 -21.85 -4.50 19.14
C ASP A 119 -21.33 -3.24 19.86
N ALA A 120 -21.81 -2.99 21.07
CA ALA A 120 -21.45 -1.79 21.85
C ALA A 120 -19.93 -1.67 22.09
N LYS A 121 -19.22 -2.79 22.23
CA LYS A 121 -17.77 -2.80 22.47
C LYS A 121 -17.01 -2.51 21.17
N ALA A 122 -17.39 -3.11 20.05
CA ALA A 122 -16.84 -2.81 18.73
C ALA A 122 -17.07 -1.33 18.36
N ASN A 123 -18.27 -0.80 18.62
CA ASN A 123 -18.58 0.62 18.43
C ASN A 123 -17.64 1.50 19.26
N SER A 124 -17.50 1.21 20.57
CA SER A 124 -16.60 1.98 21.45
C SER A 124 -15.14 1.94 20.97
N TYR A 125 -14.65 0.78 20.56
CA TYR A 125 -13.28 0.64 20.05
C TYR A 125 -13.06 1.40 18.74
N TRP A 126 -13.98 1.33 17.79
CA TRP A 126 -13.85 2.04 16.53
C TRP A 126 -13.88 3.56 16.74
N THR A 127 -14.79 4.04 17.58
CA THR A 127 -14.85 5.46 18.01
C THR A 127 -13.53 5.93 18.60
N LYS A 128 -12.95 5.18 19.56
CA LYS A 128 -11.67 5.53 20.19
C LYS A 128 -10.50 5.59 19.20
N ILE A 129 -10.46 4.68 18.23
CA ILE A 129 -9.42 4.69 17.18
C ILE A 129 -9.50 5.98 16.37
N ARG A 130 -10.71 6.35 15.94
CA ARG A 130 -10.95 7.53 15.09
C ARG A 130 -10.78 8.84 15.84
N GLU A 131 -11.22 8.89 17.10
CA GLU A 131 -11.00 10.02 18.00
C GLU A 131 -9.51 10.31 18.17
N ARG A 132 -8.71 9.29 18.51
CA ARG A 132 -7.25 9.44 18.63
C ARG A 132 -6.61 9.86 17.30
N ALA A 133 -7.10 9.32 16.18
CA ALA A 133 -6.67 9.76 14.85
C ALA A 133 -7.15 11.17 14.48
N GLY A 134 -8.01 11.83 15.27
CA GLY A 134 -8.60 13.14 14.98
C GLY A 134 -9.42 13.16 13.68
N VAL A 135 -10.11 12.05 13.42
CA VAL A 135 -11.04 11.86 12.29
C VAL A 135 -12.46 11.81 12.85
N ASN A 136 -13.45 12.21 12.05
CA ASN A 136 -14.87 12.09 12.42
C ASN A 136 -15.18 10.71 13.02
N THR A 137 -15.63 10.68 14.27
CA THR A 137 -15.88 9.45 15.04
C THR A 137 -17.09 8.67 14.55
N ASP A 138 -18.01 9.31 13.84
CA ASP A 138 -19.11 8.64 13.14
C ASP A 138 -18.56 7.87 11.91
N PHE A 139 -18.20 6.61 12.14
CA PHE A 139 -17.77 5.71 11.07
C PHE A 139 -18.93 5.34 10.13
N MET A 140 -20.19 5.43 10.57
CA MET A 140 -21.34 5.14 9.71
C MET A 140 -21.52 6.17 8.61
N ALA A 141 -21.17 7.45 8.85
CA ALA A 141 -21.07 8.44 7.77
C ALA A 141 -20.10 7.99 6.65
N THR A 142 -19.00 7.32 7.01
CA THR A 142 -18.05 6.77 6.03
C THR A 142 -18.64 5.55 5.30
N VAL A 143 -19.26 4.64 6.04
CA VAL A 143 -19.90 3.43 5.51
C VAL A 143 -21.00 3.77 4.51
N ASN A 144 -21.91 4.67 4.90
CA ASN A 144 -23.04 5.09 4.08
C ASN A 144 -22.60 5.75 2.77
N ALA A 145 -21.52 6.53 2.81
CA ALA A 145 -20.97 7.22 1.64
C ALA A 145 -20.03 6.35 0.80
N THR A 146 -19.77 5.10 1.20
CA THR A 146 -18.87 4.19 0.46
C THR A 146 -19.54 3.63 -0.80
N ASP A 147 -18.82 3.69 -1.91
CA ASP A 147 -19.13 3.06 -3.19
C ASP A 147 -18.07 2.00 -3.49
N MET A 148 -18.46 0.72 -3.38
CA MET A 148 -17.54 -0.41 -3.52
C MET A 148 -16.86 -0.48 -4.89
N GLN A 149 -17.52 0.00 -5.96
CA GLN A 149 -16.90 0.02 -7.30
C GLN A 149 -15.74 1.01 -7.35
N LYS A 150 -15.86 2.17 -6.67
CA LYS A 150 -14.78 3.15 -6.58
C LYS A 150 -13.66 2.68 -5.66
N GLU A 151 -13.99 1.99 -4.57
CA GLU A 151 -12.96 1.42 -3.67
C GLU A 151 -12.12 0.34 -4.35
N ALA A 152 -12.77 -0.51 -5.14
CA ALA A 152 -12.15 -1.61 -5.86
C ALA A 152 -11.04 -1.18 -6.83
N GLN A 153 -11.08 0.07 -7.33
CA GLN A 153 -10.07 0.63 -8.23
C GLN A 153 -8.69 0.79 -7.59
N GLY A 154 -8.61 0.84 -6.25
CA GLY A 154 -7.34 1.09 -5.54
C GLY A 154 -7.14 0.30 -4.25
N ASP A 155 -8.08 -0.56 -3.87
CA ASP A 155 -8.01 -1.30 -2.62
C ASP A 155 -8.41 -2.77 -2.80
N PHE A 156 -7.41 -3.66 -2.83
CA PHE A 156 -7.63 -5.10 -2.94
C PHE A 156 -8.51 -5.65 -1.80
N ALA A 157 -8.54 -5.02 -0.62
CA ALA A 157 -9.38 -5.46 0.49
C ALA A 157 -10.90 -5.32 0.22
N ALA A 158 -11.29 -4.68 -0.88
CA ALA A 158 -12.64 -4.68 -1.42
C ALA A 158 -13.08 -6.06 -1.94
N TYR A 159 -12.17 -7.03 -2.10
CA TYR A 159 -12.45 -8.35 -2.63
C TYR A 159 -12.35 -9.46 -1.58
N SER A 160 -13.02 -10.57 -1.85
CA SER A 160 -12.89 -11.84 -1.13
C SER A 160 -13.21 -12.99 -2.08
N ALA A 161 -12.30 -13.96 -2.21
CA ALA A 161 -12.43 -15.11 -3.11
C ALA A 161 -12.82 -14.72 -4.56
N GLY A 162 -12.18 -13.65 -5.08
CA GLY A 162 -12.39 -13.13 -6.43
C GLY A 162 -13.67 -12.29 -6.60
N GLN A 163 -14.49 -12.16 -5.57
CA GLN A 163 -15.74 -11.39 -5.60
C GLN A 163 -15.58 -10.03 -4.94
N LEU A 164 -16.16 -9.01 -5.54
CA LEU A 164 -16.29 -7.71 -4.91
C LEU A 164 -17.26 -7.80 -3.72
N LEU A 165 -16.87 -7.25 -2.57
CA LEU A 165 -17.74 -7.20 -1.40
C LEU A 165 -18.98 -6.34 -1.68
N SER A 166 -20.16 -6.87 -1.37
CA SER A 166 -21.40 -6.09 -1.27
C SER A 166 -21.54 -5.38 0.08
N ASP A 167 -20.90 -5.92 1.12
CA ASP A 167 -20.93 -5.41 2.47
C ASP A 167 -19.95 -4.24 2.67
N LYS A 168 -20.49 -3.02 2.63
CA LYS A 168 -19.74 -1.77 2.87
C LYS A 168 -19.19 -1.67 4.29
N LEU A 169 -19.88 -2.24 5.27
CA LEU A 169 -19.45 -2.17 6.67
C LEU A 169 -18.23 -3.06 6.89
N LEU A 170 -18.24 -4.29 6.37
CA LEU A 170 -17.07 -5.17 6.37
C LEU A 170 -15.88 -4.53 5.67
N TYR A 171 -16.08 -3.95 4.48
CA TYR A 171 -15.02 -3.23 3.79
C TYR A 171 -14.43 -2.09 4.64
N ASN A 172 -15.27 -1.31 5.32
CA ASN A 172 -14.80 -0.22 6.16
C ASN A 172 -14.06 -0.69 7.42
N ILE A 173 -14.39 -1.87 7.98
CA ILE A 173 -13.58 -2.51 9.04
C ILE A 173 -12.17 -2.80 8.49
N ARG A 174 -12.08 -3.43 7.30
CA ARG A 174 -10.81 -3.73 6.63
C ARG A 174 -10.02 -2.47 6.28
N ARG A 175 -10.71 -1.40 5.86
CA ARG A 175 -10.14 -0.08 5.59
C ARG A 175 -9.57 0.55 6.86
N GLU A 176 -10.30 0.55 7.96
CA GLU A 176 -9.83 1.13 9.22
C GLU A 176 -8.55 0.43 9.67
N ARG A 177 -8.51 -0.91 9.56
CA ARG A 177 -7.29 -1.71 9.81
C ARG A 177 -6.13 -1.28 8.90
N ARG A 178 -6.38 -1.12 7.59
CA ARG A 178 -5.37 -0.66 6.62
C ARG A 178 -4.79 0.71 6.97
N LEU A 179 -5.65 1.68 7.27
CA LEU A 179 -5.24 3.06 7.55
C LEU A 179 -4.45 3.16 8.85
N GLU A 180 -4.87 2.41 9.86
CA GLU A 180 -4.28 2.41 11.18
C GLU A 180 -2.91 1.70 11.19
N LEU A 181 -2.80 0.54 10.54
CA LEU A 181 -1.61 -0.33 10.54
C LEU A 181 -0.72 -0.16 9.29
N VAL A 182 -0.88 0.94 8.53
CA VAL A 182 -0.01 1.20 7.38
C VAL A 182 1.46 1.21 7.83
N ALA A 183 2.33 0.63 7.00
CA ALA A 183 3.77 0.46 7.26
C ALA A 183 4.15 -0.39 8.50
N GLU A 184 3.24 -1.22 9.02
CA GLU A 184 3.51 -2.12 10.15
C GLU A 184 3.54 -3.62 9.76
N GLY A 185 3.66 -3.94 8.46
CA GLY A 185 3.84 -5.34 7.99
C GLY A 185 2.57 -6.21 7.91
N PHE A 186 1.41 -5.72 8.34
CA PHE A 186 0.17 -6.53 8.35
C PHE A 186 -0.50 -6.71 6.99
N ARG A 187 -0.30 -5.77 6.06
CA ARG A 187 -1.18 -5.63 4.88
C ARG A 187 -1.20 -6.86 3.98
N PHE A 188 -0.06 -7.50 3.74
CA PHE A 188 0.00 -8.68 2.89
C PHE A 188 -0.71 -9.88 3.54
N ASN A 189 -0.51 -10.09 4.84
CA ASN A 189 -1.18 -11.14 5.59
C ASN A 189 -2.70 -10.91 5.68
N ASP A 190 -3.12 -9.65 5.85
CA ASP A 190 -4.53 -9.27 5.79
C ASP A 190 -5.17 -9.61 4.44
N LEU A 191 -4.52 -9.24 3.33
CA LEU A 191 -5.01 -9.58 1.98
C LEU A 191 -5.05 -11.10 1.73
N ARG A 192 -4.09 -11.85 2.28
CA ARG A 192 -4.06 -13.32 2.19
C ARG A 192 -5.20 -13.97 2.96
N ARG A 193 -5.37 -13.65 4.24
CA ARG A 193 -6.43 -14.24 5.08
C ARG A 193 -7.83 -13.85 4.63
N TRP A 194 -7.98 -12.70 3.97
CA TRP A 194 -9.23 -12.28 3.35
C TRP A 194 -9.48 -12.88 1.96
N ARG A 195 -8.54 -13.65 1.40
CA ARG A 195 -8.57 -14.11 0.00
C ARG A 195 -8.85 -12.98 -1.01
N ALA A 196 -8.19 -11.85 -0.81
CA ALA A 196 -8.49 -10.59 -1.49
C ALA A 196 -7.65 -10.35 -2.77
N LEU A 197 -7.04 -11.41 -3.32
CA LEU A 197 -6.07 -11.33 -4.44
C LEU A 197 -6.47 -12.18 -5.65
N ASP A 198 -7.41 -13.12 -5.52
CA ASP A 198 -7.88 -14.01 -6.60
C ASP A 198 -8.34 -13.24 -7.86
N GLN A 199 -8.93 -12.07 -7.72
CA GLN A 199 -9.33 -11.19 -8.82
C GLN A 199 -8.16 -10.76 -9.73
N LEU A 200 -6.93 -10.74 -9.20
CA LEU A 200 -5.74 -10.32 -9.96
C LEU A 200 -5.29 -11.37 -10.99
N ALA A 201 -5.78 -12.61 -10.87
CA ALA A 201 -5.55 -13.63 -11.89
C ALA A 201 -6.17 -13.20 -13.23
N SER A 202 -7.41 -12.72 -13.20
CA SER A 202 -8.13 -12.26 -14.39
C SER A 202 -7.95 -10.76 -14.67
N ASN A 203 -7.69 -9.96 -13.64
CA ASN A 203 -7.55 -8.51 -13.74
C ASN A 203 -6.25 -8.03 -13.08
N PRO A 204 -5.09 -8.23 -13.73
CA PRO A 204 -3.81 -7.74 -13.21
C PRO A 204 -3.82 -6.25 -12.91
N TYR A 205 -3.19 -5.84 -11.81
CA TYR A 205 -3.22 -4.45 -11.34
C TYR A 205 -1.98 -3.66 -11.72
N ILE A 206 -2.15 -2.57 -12.47
CA ILE A 206 -1.06 -1.64 -12.79
C ILE A 206 -0.93 -0.62 -11.66
N ILE A 207 0.23 -0.62 -10.99
CA ILE A 207 0.50 0.33 -9.90
C ILE A 207 0.71 1.73 -10.45
N GLU A 208 0.02 2.67 -9.81
CA GLU A 208 0.16 4.11 -10.04
C GLU A 208 0.73 4.80 -8.79
N GLY A 209 1.53 5.84 -9.04
CA GLY A 209 2.13 6.72 -8.05
C GLY A 209 1.48 8.10 -8.05
N MET A 210 2.30 9.13 -7.89
CA MET A 210 1.85 10.52 -7.96
C MET A 210 1.36 10.89 -9.36
N ARG A 211 0.51 11.91 -9.45
CA ARG A 211 0.05 12.50 -10.71
C ARG A 211 1.16 13.32 -11.37
N LEU A 212 2.12 12.61 -11.97
CA LEU A 212 3.31 13.21 -12.58
C LEU A 212 2.93 14.14 -13.73
N TRP A 213 2.05 13.69 -14.63
CA TRP A 213 1.66 14.42 -15.83
C TRP A 213 0.54 15.41 -15.53
N GLY A 214 0.97 16.49 -14.87
CA GLY A 214 0.19 17.63 -14.41
C GLY A 214 1.17 18.73 -13.98
N PRO A 215 0.86 19.52 -12.94
CA PRO A 215 1.80 20.54 -12.45
C PRO A 215 3.13 19.98 -11.92
N MET A 216 3.16 18.73 -11.44
CA MET A 216 4.37 18.13 -10.86
C MET A 216 5.45 17.78 -11.88
N GLN A 217 5.15 17.68 -13.18
CA GLN A 217 6.18 17.44 -14.21
C GLN A 217 7.20 18.59 -14.28
N ASP A 218 6.77 19.81 -13.94
CA ASP A 218 7.61 21.01 -13.96
C ASP A 218 8.69 21.00 -12.88
N TRP A 219 8.61 20.09 -11.91
CA TRP A 219 9.67 19.86 -10.93
C TRP A 219 10.92 19.26 -11.55
N TYR A 220 10.80 18.63 -12.72
CA TYR A 220 11.86 17.90 -13.40
C TYR A 220 12.29 18.64 -14.67
N LYS A 221 12.61 19.93 -14.50
CA LYS A 221 13.18 20.78 -15.54
C LYS A 221 14.56 21.25 -15.11
N ASP A 222 15.54 21.06 -15.98
CA ASP A 222 16.86 21.70 -15.86
C ASP A 222 16.95 22.83 -16.88
N LYS A 223 17.19 24.06 -16.40
CA LYS A 223 17.22 25.29 -17.23
C LYS A 223 16.03 25.42 -18.20
N GLY A 224 14.84 25.02 -17.74
CA GLY A 224 13.59 25.08 -18.51
C GLY A 224 13.33 23.87 -19.42
N VAL A 225 14.28 22.95 -19.56
CA VAL A 225 14.16 21.74 -20.38
C VAL A 225 13.79 20.55 -19.51
N SER A 226 12.77 19.79 -19.93
CA SER A 226 12.35 18.58 -19.20
C SER A 226 13.48 17.54 -19.15
N THR A 227 13.72 16.99 -17.96
CA THR A 227 14.61 15.84 -17.74
C THR A 227 13.85 14.50 -17.77
N LEU A 228 12.53 14.55 -17.93
CA LEU A 228 11.68 13.37 -18.07
C LEU A 228 11.81 12.77 -19.47
N ILE A 229 12.04 11.47 -19.53
CA ILE A 229 12.23 10.69 -20.76
C ILE A 229 11.22 9.55 -20.73
N VAL A 230 10.30 9.57 -21.69
CA VAL A 230 9.25 8.55 -21.85
C VAL A 230 9.75 7.37 -22.71
N PRO A 231 9.12 6.18 -22.61
CA PRO A 231 9.45 5.06 -23.48
C PRO A 231 9.31 5.43 -24.96
N GLY A 232 10.25 4.95 -25.78
CA GLY A 232 10.27 5.25 -27.22
C GLY A 232 10.97 6.55 -27.60
N THR A 233 11.51 7.31 -26.65
CA THR A 233 12.32 8.51 -26.97
C THR A 233 13.62 8.09 -27.67
N ALA A 234 13.80 8.52 -28.92
CA ALA A 234 14.94 8.13 -29.75
C ALA A 234 16.29 8.48 -29.08
N GLY A 235 17.18 7.49 -29.01
CA GLY A 235 18.54 7.63 -28.47
C GLY A 235 18.60 7.88 -26.96
N LYS A 236 17.50 7.70 -26.21
CA LYS A 236 17.46 7.94 -24.76
C LYS A 236 16.85 6.76 -24.00
N THR A 237 17.31 6.57 -22.77
CA THR A 237 16.74 5.59 -21.83
C THR A 237 15.58 6.22 -21.08
N ALA A 238 14.41 5.58 -21.09
CA ALA A 238 13.24 6.06 -20.37
C ALA A 238 13.47 6.05 -18.85
N ASN A 239 13.01 7.10 -18.18
CA ASN A 239 13.07 7.25 -16.72
C ASN A 239 11.69 7.46 -16.07
N VAL A 240 10.64 7.66 -16.87
CA VAL A 240 9.24 7.75 -16.42
C VAL A 240 8.29 7.08 -17.41
N SER A 241 7.09 6.71 -16.96
CA SER A 241 6.05 6.12 -17.82
C SER A 241 5.36 7.18 -18.67
N SER A 242 4.90 6.79 -19.87
CA SER A 242 4.26 7.71 -20.82
C SER A 242 2.94 8.33 -20.31
N PRO A 243 2.67 9.63 -20.59
CA PRO A 243 1.39 10.29 -20.30
C PRO A 243 0.23 9.77 -21.15
N GLN A 244 0.52 9.10 -22.27
CA GLN A 244 -0.49 8.48 -23.13
C GLN A 244 -1.13 7.25 -22.46
N GLU A 245 -0.45 6.62 -21.49
CA GLU A 245 -1.00 5.49 -20.74
C GLU A 245 -1.78 5.92 -19.48
N SER A 246 -1.32 6.97 -18.79
CA SER A 246 -1.94 7.51 -17.58
C SER A 246 -1.35 8.87 -17.24
N GLN A 247 -2.13 9.71 -16.55
CA GLN A 247 -1.60 10.93 -15.93
C GLN A 247 -0.72 10.65 -14.70
N TYR A 248 -0.81 9.44 -14.16
CA TYR A 248 -0.06 9.00 -12.98
C TYR A 248 1.22 8.25 -13.38
N LEU A 249 2.27 8.39 -12.57
CA LEU A 249 3.50 7.65 -12.74
C LEU A 249 3.22 6.15 -12.55
N ARG A 250 3.61 5.33 -13.53
CA ARG A 250 3.50 3.86 -13.50
C ARG A 250 4.91 3.26 -13.49
N PRO A 251 5.48 2.92 -12.32
CA PRO A 251 6.90 2.55 -12.22
C PRO A 251 7.31 1.39 -13.12
N TYR A 252 6.41 0.40 -13.27
CA TYR A 252 6.66 -0.77 -14.11
C TYR A 252 6.31 -0.57 -15.59
N ARG A 253 5.91 0.64 -15.99
CA ARG A 253 5.67 1.03 -17.39
C ARG A 253 6.77 1.96 -17.93
N ILE A 254 7.89 2.08 -17.19
CA ILE A 254 9.11 2.76 -17.65
C ILE A 254 9.88 1.84 -18.60
N ASN A 255 10.06 0.57 -18.22
CA ASN A 255 10.68 -0.46 -19.05
C ASN A 255 9.59 -1.30 -19.73
N LEU A 256 9.44 -1.15 -21.05
CA LEU A 256 8.46 -1.88 -21.87
C LEU A 256 8.99 -3.18 -22.47
N SER A 257 10.19 -3.61 -22.07
CA SER A 257 10.76 -4.90 -22.49
C SER A 257 9.85 -6.07 -22.10
N ALA A 258 9.80 -7.08 -22.96
CA ALA A 258 9.09 -8.34 -22.69
C ALA A 258 9.62 -9.07 -21.44
N ASN A 259 10.85 -8.79 -21.00
CA ASN A 259 11.44 -9.39 -19.80
C ASN A 259 10.94 -8.76 -18.48
N ASN A 260 10.15 -7.68 -18.55
CA ASN A 260 9.52 -7.10 -17.37
C ASN A 260 8.33 -7.96 -16.94
N LEU A 261 8.52 -8.76 -15.89
CA LEU A 261 7.54 -9.72 -15.37
C LEU A 261 6.22 -9.08 -14.90
N VAL A 262 6.25 -7.78 -14.58
CA VAL A 262 5.08 -7.02 -14.10
C VAL A 262 4.65 -5.94 -15.09
N LEU A 263 5.07 -6.04 -16.35
CA LEU A 263 4.69 -5.12 -17.43
C LEU A 263 3.18 -4.97 -17.59
N LYS A 264 2.45 -6.09 -17.41
CA LYS A 264 0.99 -6.16 -17.50
C LYS A 264 0.29 -5.92 -16.15
N GLY A 265 1.04 -5.54 -15.12
CA GLY A 265 0.53 -5.39 -13.76
C GLY A 265 0.76 -6.61 -12.87
N TYR A 266 0.47 -6.46 -11.58
CA TYR A 266 0.53 -7.55 -10.61
C TYR A 266 -0.61 -8.53 -10.85
N SER A 267 -0.25 -9.78 -11.10
CA SER A 267 -1.20 -10.90 -11.13
C SER A 267 -1.06 -11.76 -9.88
N TRP A 268 -1.98 -12.69 -9.68
CA TRP A 268 -1.99 -13.59 -8.54
C TRP A 268 -2.27 -15.03 -8.97
N THR A 269 -1.65 -15.97 -8.26
CA THR A 269 -1.89 -17.41 -8.40
C THR A 269 -2.36 -17.91 -7.05
N SER A 270 -3.51 -18.59 -7.00
CA SER A 270 -4.15 -18.97 -5.74
C SER A 270 -3.27 -19.86 -4.85
N ALA A 271 -2.33 -20.61 -5.41
CA ALA A 271 -1.33 -21.36 -4.65
C ALA A 271 -0.54 -20.48 -3.66
N HIS A 272 -0.26 -19.22 -4.00
CA HIS A 272 0.52 -18.28 -3.18
C HIS A 272 -0.20 -17.80 -1.92
N TYR A 273 -1.45 -18.24 -1.68
CA TYR A 273 -2.03 -18.10 -0.35
C TYR A 273 -1.35 -18.99 0.68
N LEU A 274 -0.64 -20.04 0.27
CA LEU A 274 0.13 -20.94 1.11
C LEU A 274 1.54 -21.11 0.52
N SER A 275 2.50 -21.51 1.35
CA SER A 275 3.89 -21.75 0.89
C SER A 275 4.08 -23.23 0.53
N PRO A 276 4.91 -23.60 -0.44
CA PRO A 276 5.16 -25.02 -0.71
C PRO A 276 5.86 -25.67 0.48
N ILE A 277 5.53 -26.93 0.74
CA ILE A 277 6.32 -27.81 1.60
C ILE A 277 7.47 -28.36 0.77
N ALA A 278 8.68 -28.31 1.32
CA ALA A 278 9.87 -28.84 0.65
C ALA A 278 9.69 -30.34 0.33
N ILE A 279 10.04 -30.74 -0.90
CA ILE A 279 9.89 -32.13 -1.36
C ILE A 279 10.65 -33.12 -0.47
N SER A 280 11.79 -32.70 0.09
CA SER A 280 12.55 -33.50 1.06
C SER A 280 11.75 -33.86 2.31
N HIS A 281 10.91 -32.94 2.84
CA HIS A 281 10.08 -33.23 4.00
C HIS A 281 9.00 -34.27 3.66
N LEU A 282 8.44 -34.22 2.45
CA LEU A 282 7.48 -35.22 1.97
C LEU A 282 8.17 -36.59 1.83
N SER A 283 9.36 -36.64 1.22
CA SER A 283 10.14 -37.87 1.07
C SER A 283 10.58 -38.50 2.40
N ILE A 284 10.94 -37.71 3.41
CA ILE A 284 11.39 -38.24 4.71
C ILE A 284 10.23 -38.84 5.51
N THR A 285 9.00 -38.38 5.25
CA THR A 285 7.79 -38.80 5.97
C THR A 285 7.00 -39.87 5.21
N SER A 286 7.52 -40.37 4.09
CA SER A 286 6.93 -41.47 3.35
C SER A 286 7.59 -42.81 3.70
N THR A 287 6.83 -43.89 3.51
CA THR A 287 7.32 -45.25 3.75
C THR A 287 8.19 -45.79 2.61
N ASP A 288 8.11 -45.18 1.42
CA ASP A 288 8.77 -45.60 0.18
C ASP A 288 9.81 -44.58 -0.32
N GLY A 289 10.03 -43.48 0.40
CA GLY A 289 10.92 -42.38 0.01
C GLY A 289 10.34 -41.45 -1.07
N SER A 290 9.13 -41.73 -1.59
CA SER A 290 8.46 -40.90 -2.58
C SER A 290 7.62 -39.79 -1.92
N PRO A 291 7.54 -38.58 -2.51
CA PRO A 291 6.66 -37.52 -1.98
C PRO A 291 5.18 -37.91 -2.00
N ALA A 292 4.78 -38.85 -2.87
CA ALA A 292 3.40 -39.30 -2.98
C ALA A 292 2.99 -40.27 -1.86
N GLY A 293 3.94 -41.03 -1.31
CA GLY A 293 3.74 -41.93 -0.17
C GLY A 293 3.79 -41.22 1.19
N SER A 294 3.92 -39.89 1.22
CA SER A 294 4.06 -39.07 2.41
C SER A 294 2.79 -39.05 3.26
N ILE A 295 2.93 -39.10 4.60
CA ILE A 295 1.79 -38.90 5.53
C ILE A 295 1.35 -37.43 5.64
N ILE A 296 2.20 -36.49 5.22
CA ILE A 296 1.86 -35.07 5.12
C ILE A 296 1.57 -34.71 3.65
N TYR A 297 0.61 -33.81 3.44
CA TYR A 297 0.15 -33.41 2.12
C TYR A 297 0.77 -32.09 1.70
N GLN A 298 1.04 -31.95 0.41
CA GLN A 298 1.43 -30.67 -0.16
C GLN A 298 0.28 -29.66 -0.08
N ASN A 299 0.62 -28.37 0.07
CA ASN A 299 -0.38 -27.31 0.06
C ASN A 299 -1.10 -27.24 -1.30
N PRO A 300 -2.41 -26.88 -1.34
CA PRO A 300 -3.18 -26.77 -2.56
C PRO A 300 -2.45 -26.01 -3.68
N ASN A 301 -2.52 -26.56 -4.89
CA ASN A 301 -1.93 -26.02 -6.13
C ASN A 301 -0.39 -25.95 -6.14
N TRP A 302 0.31 -26.58 -5.19
CA TRP A 302 1.75 -26.81 -5.29
C TRP A 302 2.05 -28.24 -5.78
N PRO A 303 3.04 -28.43 -6.67
CA PRO A 303 3.38 -29.76 -7.19
C PRO A 303 4.18 -30.58 -6.17
N LEU A 304 4.20 -31.90 -6.40
CA LEU A 304 5.03 -32.87 -5.68
C LEU A 304 6.41 -33.06 -6.33
N VAL A 305 6.79 -32.18 -7.27
CA VAL A 305 8.05 -32.24 -8.02
C VAL A 305 8.94 -31.08 -7.62
N ALA A 306 10.21 -31.37 -7.36
CA ALA A 306 11.19 -30.36 -6.98
C ALA A 306 11.41 -29.35 -8.11
N ASN A 307 11.68 -28.09 -7.74
CA ASN A 307 11.97 -26.98 -8.66
C ASN A 307 10.83 -26.66 -9.65
N GLN A 308 9.60 -27.10 -9.40
CA GLN A 308 8.43 -26.67 -10.16
C GLN A 308 7.67 -25.54 -9.45
N GLY A 309 7.14 -24.61 -10.25
CA GLY A 309 6.29 -23.52 -9.77
C GLY A 309 4.88 -24.00 -9.40
N ALA A 310 4.08 -23.09 -8.87
CA ALA A 310 2.67 -23.34 -8.59
C ALA A 310 1.89 -23.77 -9.85
N ASN A 311 0.96 -24.69 -9.68
CA ASN A 311 -0.05 -25.02 -10.69
C ASN A 311 -1.02 -23.82 -10.84
N GLN A 312 -1.42 -23.54 -12.08
CA GLN A 312 -2.42 -22.50 -12.38
C GLN A 312 -3.82 -22.96 -12.01
#